data_AF-A0A2H9PFW2-F1
#
_entry.id   AF-A0A2H9PFW2-F1
#
_cell.length_a   1.000
_cell.length_b   1.000
_cell.length_c   1.000
_cell.angle_alpha   90.00
_cell.angle_beta   90.00
_cell.angle_gamma   90.00
#
_symmetry.space_group_name_H-M   'P 1'
#
loop_
_entity.id
_entity.type
_entity.pdbx_description
1 polymer ?
#
loop_
_entity_poly.entity_id
_entity_poly.type
_entity_poly.pdbx_seq_one_letter_code
_entity_poly.pdbx_strand_id
1 'polypeptide(L)'
;MNTIRWSADDIKNMTLFEILTGVSARDCVSAGDAMGFLVDENDMGMAIGRNGESIDKVRGKLGKQVFLMQYSSDIQKFIMYSLHPAYVKSVRILDTTNGKIASADISKEDYKKAVGEGNKKIAIAKLFAQRMFDISDIIIKTDMSEMPHQNRNIPRFNSNFRRGETFRKEQAYDRGDINFSHKKTDKGDRGHKFNK
;
A
#
# COMPACT_ATOMS: atom_id res chain seq x y z
N MET A 1 -12.53 -14.33 -21.48
CA MET A 1 -12.42 -12.96 -20.94
C MET A 1 -13.83 -12.44 -20.75
N ASN A 2 -14.19 -11.93 -19.57
CA ASN A 2 -15.57 -11.56 -19.29
C ASN A 2 -15.96 -10.28 -20.03
N THR A 3 -17.22 -10.16 -20.47
CA THR A 3 -17.70 -8.91 -21.07
C THR A 3 -17.96 -7.90 -19.97
N ILE A 4 -17.12 -6.87 -19.89
CA ILE A 4 -17.25 -5.82 -18.88
C ILE A 4 -18.31 -4.81 -19.32
N ARG A 5 -19.19 -4.43 -18.40
CA ARG A 5 -20.16 -3.36 -18.60
C ARG A 5 -19.83 -2.22 -17.64
N TRP A 6 -19.59 -1.05 -18.22
CA TRP A 6 -19.30 0.18 -17.48
C TRP A 6 -20.55 1.03 -17.32
N SER A 7 -20.71 1.61 -16.15
CA SER A 7 -21.69 2.68 -15.93
C SER A 7 -21.22 3.99 -16.58
N ALA A 8 -22.11 4.97 -16.68
CA ALA A 8 -21.74 6.32 -17.14
C ALA A 8 -20.66 6.95 -16.26
N ASP A 9 -20.69 6.70 -14.94
CA ASP A 9 -19.68 7.19 -14.00
C ASP A 9 -18.32 6.51 -14.21
N ASP A 10 -18.30 5.21 -14.49
CA ASP A 10 -17.06 4.49 -14.82
C ASP A 10 -16.42 5.08 -16.08
N ILE A 11 -17.21 5.26 -17.15
CA ILE A 11 -16.73 5.85 -18.41
C ILE A 11 -16.19 7.26 -18.16
N LYS A 12 -16.94 8.10 -17.43
CA LYS A 12 -16.50 9.46 -17.08
C LYS A 12 -15.17 9.47 -16.32
N ASN A 13 -15.01 8.58 -15.35
CA ASN A 13 -13.78 8.49 -14.56
C ASN A 13 -12.60 7.98 -15.39
N MET A 14 -12.82 7.00 -16.27
CA MET A 14 -11.80 6.50 -17.20
C MET A 14 -11.38 7.58 -18.20
N THR A 15 -12.32 8.33 -18.77
CA THR A 15 -12.02 9.46 -19.65
C THR A 15 -11.23 10.56 -18.92
N LEU A 16 -11.62 10.90 -17.69
CA LEU A 16 -10.86 11.85 -16.87
C LEU A 16 -9.43 11.36 -16.62
N PHE A 17 -9.27 10.08 -16.28
CA PHE A 17 -7.97 9.46 -16.08
C PHE A 17 -7.11 9.56 -17.35
N GLU A 18 -7.66 9.22 -18.51
CA GLU A 18 -6.96 9.30 -19.79
C GLU A 18 -6.55 10.73 -20.15
N ILE A 19 -7.43 11.72 -19.96
CA ILE A 19 -7.11 13.15 -20.20
C ILE A 19 -5.95 13.62 -19.32
N LEU A 20 -5.89 13.17 -18.07
CA LEU A 20 -4.88 13.64 -17.10
C LEU A 20 -3.55 12.90 -17.19
N THR A 21 -3.57 11.65 -17.66
CA THR A 21 -2.39 10.77 -17.67
C THR A 21 -1.85 10.48 -19.05
N GLY A 22 -2.65 10.68 -20.11
CA GLY A 22 -2.35 10.23 -21.48
C GLY A 22 -2.49 8.72 -21.67
N VAL A 23 -2.94 7.96 -20.67
CA VAL A 23 -3.06 6.51 -20.69
C VAL A 23 -4.52 6.09 -20.65
N SER A 24 -4.92 5.22 -21.57
CA SER A 24 -6.25 4.64 -21.55
C SER A 24 -6.36 3.59 -20.44
N ALA A 25 -7.35 3.73 -19.57
CA ALA A 25 -7.64 2.71 -18.56
C ALA A 25 -8.37 1.53 -19.22
N ARG A 26 -7.96 0.30 -18.91
CA ARG A 26 -8.69 -0.91 -19.29
C ARG A 26 -9.98 -1.07 -18.53
N ASP A 27 -10.00 -0.65 -17.27
CA ASP A 27 -11.14 -0.75 -16.38
C ASP A 27 -10.96 0.18 -15.18
N CYS A 28 -12.06 0.47 -14.47
CA CYS A 28 -12.02 1.16 -13.20
C CYS A 28 -13.06 0.63 -12.21
N VAL A 29 -12.73 0.67 -10.92
CA VAL A 29 -13.65 0.26 -9.83
C VAL A 29 -13.60 1.27 -8.70
N SER A 30 -14.66 1.34 -7.90
CA SER A 30 -14.70 2.19 -6.71
C SER A 30 -15.11 1.41 -5.47
N ALA A 31 -14.55 1.79 -4.33
CA ALA A 31 -14.87 1.23 -3.01
C ALA A 31 -14.82 2.37 -1.98
N GLY A 32 -15.99 2.95 -1.66
CA GLY A 32 -16.08 4.11 -0.79
C GLY A 32 -15.31 5.32 -1.35
N ASP A 33 -14.32 5.79 -0.59
CA ASP A 33 -13.43 6.90 -0.96
C ASP A 33 -12.17 6.43 -1.73
N ALA A 34 -12.11 5.17 -2.13
CA ALA A 34 -11.06 4.62 -2.99
C ALA A 34 -11.54 4.43 -4.43
N MET A 35 -10.64 4.72 -5.37
CA MET A 35 -10.80 4.47 -6.81
C MET A 35 -9.62 3.64 -7.31
N GLY A 36 -9.92 2.59 -8.06
CA GLY A 36 -8.94 1.77 -8.76
C GLY A 36 -8.97 2.04 -10.26
N PHE A 37 -7.80 2.16 -10.87
CA PHE A 37 -7.64 2.11 -12.32
C PHE A 37 -6.75 0.94 -12.72
N LEU A 38 -7.17 0.21 -13.74
CA LEU A 38 -6.43 -0.90 -14.32
C LEU A 38 -5.87 -0.45 -15.66
N VAL A 39 -4.56 -0.56 -15.84
CA VAL A 39 -3.86 -0.17 -17.08
C VAL A 39 -3.04 -1.32 -17.63
N ASP A 40 -2.55 -1.19 -18.85
CA ASP A 40 -1.60 -2.13 -19.41
C ASP A 40 -0.26 -2.11 -18.67
N GLU A 41 0.46 -3.24 -18.70
CA GLU A 41 1.77 -3.42 -18.05
C GLU A 41 2.77 -2.33 -18.49
N ASN A 42 2.77 -2.00 -19.78
CA ASN A 42 3.67 -1.01 -20.37
C ASN A 42 3.30 0.45 -20.04
N ASP A 43 2.08 0.69 -19.60
CA ASP A 43 1.57 2.06 -19.41
C ASP A 43 1.67 2.54 -17.96
N MET A 44 2.03 1.66 -17.02
CA MET A 44 2.10 1.97 -15.59
C MET A 44 2.98 3.19 -15.30
N GLY A 45 4.16 3.27 -15.89
CA GLY A 45 5.09 4.40 -15.68
C GLY A 45 4.53 5.72 -16.19
N MET A 46 3.90 5.69 -17.37
CA MET A 46 3.27 6.87 -17.98
C MET A 46 2.07 7.35 -17.16
N ALA A 47 1.24 6.42 -16.71
CA ALA A 47 0.08 6.69 -15.87
C ALA A 47 0.44 7.31 -14.51
N ILE A 48 1.57 6.90 -13.92
CA ILE A 48 2.11 7.53 -12.71
C ILE A 48 2.60 8.96 -13.02
N GLY A 49 3.33 9.12 -14.13
CA GLY A 49 3.96 10.38 -14.51
C GLY A 49 5.26 10.67 -13.74
N ARG A 50 5.98 11.72 -14.13
CA ARG A 50 7.25 12.08 -13.49
C ARG A 50 6.99 12.45 -12.02
N ASN A 51 7.69 11.77 -11.11
CA ASN A 51 7.50 11.94 -9.66
C ASN A 51 6.04 11.76 -9.17
N GLY A 52 5.20 11.04 -9.92
CA GLY A 52 3.79 10.85 -9.55
C GLY A 52 2.84 11.98 -9.94
N GLU A 53 3.30 12.98 -10.71
CA GLU A 53 2.51 14.17 -11.00
C GLU A 53 1.15 13.89 -11.67
N SER A 54 1.07 12.88 -12.54
CA SER A 54 -0.14 12.57 -13.29
C SER A 54 -1.17 11.94 -12.36
N ILE A 55 -0.75 10.95 -11.57
CA ILE A 55 -1.64 10.27 -10.63
C ILE A 55 -2.07 11.19 -9.49
N ASP A 56 -1.25 12.16 -9.09
CA ASP A 56 -1.63 13.19 -8.11
C ASP A 56 -2.68 14.16 -8.65
N LYS A 57 -2.61 14.54 -9.94
CA LYS A 57 -3.69 15.30 -10.59
C LYS A 57 -5.01 14.52 -10.57
N VAL A 58 -4.97 13.22 -10.87
CA VAL A 58 -6.15 12.34 -10.82
C VAL A 58 -6.74 12.31 -9.41
N ARG A 59 -5.91 12.09 -8.38
CA ARG A 59 -6.33 12.13 -6.96
C ARG A 59 -7.01 13.45 -6.60
N GLY A 60 -6.39 14.57 -6.96
CA GLY A 60 -6.92 15.91 -6.70
C GLY A 60 -8.26 16.17 -7.39
N LYS A 61 -8.44 15.70 -8.63
CA LYS A 61 -9.70 15.88 -9.38
C LYS A 61 -10.82 14.96 -8.90
N LEU A 62 -10.51 13.74 -8.47
CA LEU A 62 -11.51 12.79 -7.97
C LEU A 62 -11.86 13.00 -6.50
N GLY A 63 -10.96 13.60 -5.70
CA GLY A 63 -11.14 13.71 -4.25
C GLY A 63 -11.14 12.35 -3.54
N LYS A 64 -10.50 11.35 -4.14
CA LYS A 64 -10.45 9.95 -3.68
C LYS A 64 -9.01 9.47 -3.56
N GLN A 65 -8.79 8.45 -2.72
CA GLN A 65 -7.55 7.68 -2.81
C GLN A 65 -7.53 6.93 -4.13
N VAL A 66 -6.43 7.02 -4.88
CA VAL A 66 -6.30 6.38 -6.19
C VAL A 66 -5.24 5.29 -6.16
N PHE A 67 -5.66 4.07 -6.51
CA PHE A 67 -4.82 2.90 -6.71
C PHE A 67 -4.71 2.59 -8.20
N LEU A 68 -3.47 2.42 -8.67
CA LEU A 68 -3.18 2.03 -10.04
C LEU A 68 -2.66 0.59 -10.04
N MET A 69 -3.19 -0.25 -10.93
CA MET A 69 -2.82 -1.66 -11.05
C MET A 69 -2.56 -2.03 -12.51
N GLN A 70 -1.71 -3.02 -12.71
CA GLN A 70 -1.38 -3.54 -14.04
C GLN A 70 -2.24 -4.75 -14.37
N TYR A 71 -2.75 -4.77 -15.60
CA TYR A 71 -3.41 -5.94 -16.15
C TYR A 71 -2.39 -6.98 -16.61
N SER A 72 -2.77 -8.24 -16.49
CA SER A 72 -2.11 -9.38 -17.12
C SER A 72 -3.18 -10.41 -17.43
N SER A 73 -3.10 -11.10 -18.57
CA SER A 73 -3.99 -12.24 -18.87
C SER A 73 -3.65 -13.49 -18.06
N ASP A 74 -2.41 -13.60 -17.56
CA ASP A 74 -2.04 -14.60 -16.56
C ASP A 74 -2.61 -14.17 -15.21
N ILE A 75 -3.52 -15.00 -14.66
CA ILE A 75 -4.21 -14.77 -13.39
C ILE A 75 -3.23 -14.62 -12.24
N GLN A 76 -2.22 -15.50 -12.13
CA GLN A 76 -1.27 -15.44 -11.02
C GLN A 76 -0.46 -14.15 -11.08
N LYS A 77 0.02 -13.78 -12.27
CA LYS A 77 0.74 -12.53 -12.50
C LYS A 77 -0.13 -11.31 -12.20
N PHE A 78 -1.40 -11.34 -12.59
CA PHE A 78 -2.37 -10.30 -12.27
C PHE A 78 -2.55 -10.13 -10.75
N ILE A 79 -2.72 -11.23 -10.01
CA ILE A 79 -2.83 -11.18 -8.55
C ILE A 79 -1.55 -10.60 -7.94
N MET A 80 -0.37 -11.02 -8.40
CA MET A 80 0.91 -10.45 -7.94
C MET A 80 0.98 -8.93 -8.20
N TYR A 81 0.60 -8.47 -9.39
CA TYR A 81 0.55 -7.05 -9.72
C TYR A 81 -0.43 -6.25 -8.88
N SER A 82 -1.61 -6.79 -8.62
CA SER A 82 -2.62 -6.12 -7.78
C SER A 82 -2.15 -5.88 -6.34
N LEU A 83 -1.15 -6.65 -5.88
CA LEU A 83 -0.60 -6.58 -4.53
C LEU A 83 0.72 -5.77 -4.46
N HIS A 84 1.28 -5.32 -5.57
CA HIS A 84 2.48 -4.47 -5.61
C HIS A 84 2.31 -3.19 -4.78
N PRO A 85 3.26 -2.78 -3.91
CA PRO A 85 4.67 -3.19 -3.87
C PRO A 85 4.98 -4.33 -2.88
N ALA A 86 3.98 -5.08 -2.42
CA ALA A 86 4.24 -6.26 -1.61
C ALA A 86 4.93 -7.33 -2.44
N TYR A 87 5.98 -7.94 -1.88
CA TYR A 87 6.56 -9.14 -2.45
C TYR A 87 5.66 -10.35 -2.16
N VAL A 88 5.21 -11.03 -3.21
CA VAL A 88 4.35 -12.21 -3.11
C VAL A 88 5.20 -13.45 -3.37
N LYS A 89 5.30 -14.35 -2.38
CA LYS A 89 6.10 -15.58 -2.46
C LYS A 89 5.48 -16.58 -3.45
N SER A 90 4.17 -16.76 -3.38
CA SER A 90 3.43 -17.62 -4.33
C SER A 90 1.96 -17.22 -4.39
N VAL A 91 1.31 -17.55 -5.52
CA VAL A 91 -0.14 -17.43 -5.70
C VAL A 91 -0.69 -18.80 -6.06
N ARG A 92 -1.75 -19.23 -5.37
CA ARG A 92 -2.51 -20.44 -5.70
C ARG A 92 -3.96 -20.09 -5.99
N ILE A 93 -4.47 -20.57 -7.12
CA ILE A 93 -5.91 -20.45 -7.44
C ILE A 93 -6.60 -21.72 -6.96
N LEU A 94 -7.65 -21.57 -6.17
CA LEU A 94 -8.40 -22.66 -5.55
C LEU A 94 -9.85 -22.59 -6.01
N ASP A 95 -10.37 -23.70 -6.52
CA ASP A 95 -11.80 -23.85 -6.77
C ASP A 95 -12.51 -24.17 -5.45
N THR A 96 -13.57 -23.43 -5.14
CA THR A 96 -14.43 -23.65 -3.97
C THR A 96 -15.87 -23.86 -4.42
N THR A 97 -16.74 -24.30 -3.50
CA THR A 97 -18.18 -24.40 -3.77
C THR A 97 -18.82 -23.06 -4.15
N ASN A 98 -18.18 -21.93 -3.76
CA ASN A 98 -18.69 -20.58 -3.94
C ASN A 98 -17.91 -19.80 -5.03
N GLY A 99 -17.19 -20.50 -5.89
CA GLY A 99 -16.37 -19.91 -6.96
C GLY A 99 -14.86 -20.01 -6.70
N LYS A 100 -14.07 -19.31 -7.50
CA LYS A 100 -12.60 -19.35 -7.44
C LYS A 100 -12.07 -18.33 -6.45
N ILE A 101 -11.11 -18.73 -5.63
CA ILE A 101 -10.36 -17.82 -4.75
C ILE A 101 -8.88 -17.83 -5.11
N ALA A 102 -8.21 -16.70 -4.93
CA ALA A 102 -6.76 -16.60 -5.02
C ALA A 102 -6.16 -16.55 -3.60
N SER A 103 -5.25 -17.47 -3.29
CA SER A 103 -4.44 -17.46 -2.07
C SER A 103 -3.06 -16.93 -2.38
N ALA A 104 -2.66 -15.81 -1.78
CA ALA A 104 -1.33 -15.22 -1.94
C ALA A 104 -0.51 -15.37 -0.64
N ASP A 105 0.64 -16.04 -0.73
CA ASP A 105 1.57 -16.19 0.39
C ASP A 105 2.50 -14.96 0.43
N ILE A 106 2.43 -14.17 1.50
CA ILE A 106 3.15 -12.90 1.66
C ILE A 106 3.89 -12.89 3.01
N SER A 107 5.05 -12.23 3.05
CA SER A 107 5.78 -11.98 4.30
C SER A 107 4.98 -11.09 5.25
N LYS A 108 5.35 -11.08 6.53
CA LYS A 108 4.71 -10.19 7.50
C LYS A 108 5.02 -8.72 7.20
N GLU A 109 6.24 -8.44 6.74
CA GLU A 109 6.77 -7.12 6.42
C GLU A 109 6.02 -6.51 5.23
N ASP A 110 5.54 -7.34 4.30
CA ASP A 110 4.82 -6.91 3.12
C ASP A 110 3.29 -6.97 3.26
N TYR A 111 2.75 -7.63 4.31
CA TYR A 111 1.30 -7.73 4.53
C TYR A 111 0.61 -6.36 4.49
N LYS A 112 1.16 -5.37 5.22
CA LYS A 112 0.58 -4.02 5.25
C LYS A 112 0.64 -3.32 3.88
N LYS A 113 1.68 -3.58 3.08
CA LYS A 113 1.81 -3.05 1.71
C LYS A 113 0.78 -3.70 0.77
N ALA A 114 0.52 -5.00 0.94
CA ALA A 114 -0.44 -5.75 0.14
C ALA A 114 -1.86 -5.27 0.40
N VAL A 115 -2.22 -5.16 1.68
CA VAL A 115 -3.56 -4.78 2.13
C VAL A 115 -3.85 -3.29 1.92
N GLY A 116 -2.85 -2.44 2.13
CA GLY A 116 -2.98 -0.98 2.10
C GLY A 116 -3.68 -0.42 3.34
N GLU A 117 -3.64 0.90 3.49
CA GLU A 117 -4.30 1.59 4.59
C GLU A 117 -5.83 1.42 4.52
N GLY A 118 -6.45 1.09 5.66
CA GLY A 118 -7.89 0.85 5.73
C GLY A 118 -8.39 -0.30 4.87
N ASN A 119 -7.52 -1.21 4.44
CA ASN A 119 -7.82 -2.34 3.55
C ASN A 119 -8.36 -1.92 2.16
N LYS A 120 -8.18 -0.65 1.78
CA LYS A 120 -8.76 -0.09 0.55
C LYS A 120 -8.11 -0.68 -0.70
N LYS A 121 -6.79 -0.87 -0.69
CA LYS A 121 -6.07 -1.44 -1.83
C LYS A 121 -6.52 -2.88 -2.12
N ILE A 122 -6.58 -3.72 -1.09
CA ILE A 122 -7.03 -5.10 -1.27
C ILE A 122 -8.51 -5.18 -1.69
N ALA A 123 -9.35 -4.26 -1.20
CA ALA A 123 -10.74 -4.18 -1.67
C ALA A 123 -10.81 -3.89 -3.18
N ILE A 124 -10.04 -2.92 -3.67
CA ILE A 124 -9.92 -2.62 -5.10
C ILE A 124 -9.38 -3.83 -5.88
N ALA A 125 -8.33 -4.49 -5.39
CA ALA A 125 -7.75 -5.67 -6.04
C ALA A 125 -8.77 -6.80 -6.20
N LYS A 126 -9.56 -7.08 -5.14
CA LYS A 126 -10.64 -8.08 -5.16
C LYS A 126 -11.72 -7.74 -6.19
N LEU A 127 -12.13 -6.47 -6.29
CA LEU A 127 -13.12 -6.02 -7.28
C LEU A 127 -12.63 -6.25 -8.72
N PHE A 128 -11.36 -5.92 -9.01
CA PHE A 128 -10.81 -6.22 -10.34
C PHE A 128 -10.66 -7.72 -10.58
N ALA A 129 -10.19 -8.50 -9.60
CA ALA A 129 -10.06 -9.95 -9.75
C ALA A 129 -11.42 -10.62 -10.04
N GLN A 130 -12.47 -10.20 -9.35
CA GLN A 130 -13.84 -10.65 -9.61
C GLN A 130 -14.28 -10.30 -11.03
N ARG A 131 -14.08 -9.05 -11.46
CA ARG A 131 -14.58 -8.58 -12.76
C ARG A 131 -13.81 -9.18 -13.95
N MET A 132 -12.50 -9.33 -13.83
CA MET A 132 -11.62 -9.80 -14.91
C MET A 132 -11.58 -11.32 -15.02
N PHE A 133 -11.62 -12.03 -13.88
CA PHE A 133 -11.31 -13.47 -13.81
C PHE A 133 -12.33 -14.30 -13.02
N ASP A 134 -13.42 -13.69 -12.53
CA ASP A 134 -14.43 -14.35 -11.68
C ASP A 134 -13.81 -14.99 -10.42
N ILE A 135 -12.83 -14.27 -9.84
CA ILE A 135 -12.21 -14.63 -8.57
C ILE A 135 -12.95 -13.89 -7.45
N SER A 136 -13.69 -14.66 -6.66
CA SER A 136 -14.57 -14.15 -5.60
C SER A 136 -13.83 -13.57 -4.42
N ASP A 137 -12.61 -14.04 -4.16
CA ASP A 137 -11.78 -13.47 -3.10
C ASP A 137 -10.28 -13.60 -3.33
N ILE A 138 -9.53 -12.68 -2.71
CA ILE A 138 -8.07 -12.74 -2.56
C ILE A 138 -7.76 -12.88 -1.07
N ILE A 139 -7.25 -14.04 -0.68
CA ILE A 139 -6.86 -14.36 0.68
C ILE A 139 -5.34 -14.20 0.80
N ILE A 140 -4.90 -13.32 1.69
CA ILE A 140 -3.49 -13.15 2.01
C ILE A 140 -3.14 -14.08 3.17
N LYS A 141 -2.23 -15.01 2.93
CA LYS A 141 -1.65 -15.89 3.94
C LYS A 141 -0.29 -15.36 4.36
N THR A 142 -0.13 -15.10 5.64
CA THR A 142 1.17 -14.83 6.25
C THR A 142 1.56 -16.02 7.08
N ASP A 143 2.77 -16.53 6.91
CA ASP A 143 3.31 -17.48 7.87
C ASP A 143 3.51 -16.74 9.20
N MET A 144 2.69 -17.07 10.19
CA MET A 144 2.73 -16.45 11.51
C MET A 144 3.74 -17.14 12.44
N SER A 145 4.39 -18.23 12.01
CA SER A 145 5.37 -18.96 12.82
C SER A 145 6.66 -18.16 13.06
N GLU A 146 6.98 -17.20 12.20
CA GLU A 146 8.11 -16.28 12.34
C GLU A 146 7.77 -15.02 13.17
N MET A 147 6.65 -14.99 13.90
CA MET A 147 6.36 -13.87 14.80
C MET A 147 7.29 -13.90 16.02
N PRO A 148 8.18 -12.89 16.22
CA PRO A 148 8.68 -12.66 17.57
C PRO A 148 7.48 -12.33 18.44
N HIS A 149 7.33 -13.04 19.57
CA HIS A 149 6.36 -12.68 20.59
C HIS A 149 6.54 -11.20 20.91
N GLN A 150 5.57 -10.36 20.50
CA GLN A 150 5.58 -8.95 20.85
C GLN A 150 5.63 -8.85 22.38
N ASN A 151 6.68 -8.20 22.88
CA ASN A 151 6.87 -7.87 24.28
C ASN A 151 5.57 -7.22 24.80
N ARG A 152 4.92 -7.84 25.79
CA ARG A 152 3.64 -7.41 26.40
C ARG A 152 3.69 -6.06 27.13
N ASN A 153 4.75 -5.27 26.93
CA ASN A 153 4.96 -3.94 27.49
C ASN A 153 4.77 -2.83 26.45
N ILE A 154 3.66 -2.86 25.71
CA ILE A 154 3.14 -1.63 25.06
C ILE A 154 2.07 -1.09 26.01
N PRO A 155 2.23 0.11 26.59
CA PRO A 155 1.18 0.70 27.42
C PRO A 155 -0.07 0.82 26.57
N ARG A 156 -1.18 0.22 27.03
CA ARG A 156 -2.48 0.37 26.39
C ARG A 156 -2.76 1.87 26.28
N PHE A 157 -2.89 2.34 25.05
CA PHE A 157 -3.24 3.72 24.74
C PHE A 157 -4.58 4.02 25.43
N ASN A 158 -4.51 4.79 26.52
CA ASN A 158 -5.67 5.14 27.32
C ASN A 158 -6.52 6.14 26.52
N SER A 159 -7.79 5.82 26.33
CA SER A 159 -8.74 6.50 25.45
C SER A 159 -9.26 7.83 26.00
N ASN A 160 -8.36 8.69 26.50
CA ASN A 160 -8.68 10.03 26.98
C ASN A 160 -7.75 11.07 26.34
N PHE A 161 -7.77 11.16 25.01
CA PHE A 161 -7.08 12.23 24.29
C PHE A 161 -7.96 13.47 24.25
N ARG A 162 -7.77 14.38 25.21
CA ARG A 162 -8.30 15.74 25.17
C ARG A 162 -7.56 16.51 24.07
N ARG A 163 -8.35 16.99 23.09
CA ARG A 163 -7.99 17.98 22.07
C ARG A 163 -7.28 19.17 22.74
N GLY A 164 -6.02 19.46 22.41
CA GLY A 164 -5.37 20.69 22.91
C GLY A 164 -3.87 20.91 22.69
N GLU A 165 -3.04 19.89 22.45
CA GLU A 165 -1.57 20.08 22.57
C GLU A 165 -0.72 19.90 21.30
N THR A 166 -1.33 19.64 20.13
CA THR A 166 -0.57 19.51 18.88
C THR A 166 -0.15 20.84 18.24
N PHE A 167 -0.65 21.99 18.72
CA PHE A 167 -0.38 23.31 18.15
C PHE A 167 0.95 23.97 18.57
N ARG A 168 1.77 23.34 19.42
CA ARG A 168 3.06 23.94 19.88
C ARG A 168 4.34 23.24 19.43
N LYS A 169 4.26 22.05 18.82
CA LYS A 169 5.47 21.32 18.39
C LYS A 169 5.90 21.61 16.94
N GLU A 170 5.03 22.14 16.10
CA GLU A 170 5.37 22.48 14.70
C GLU A 170 6.09 23.84 14.55
N GLN A 171 6.11 24.71 15.56
CA GLN A 171 6.84 26.00 15.50
C GLN A 171 8.31 25.93 15.98
N ALA A 172 8.77 24.77 16.48
CA ALA A 172 10.13 24.61 17.01
C ALA A 172 11.13 24.02 15.99
N TYR A 173 10.67 23.57 14.82
CA TYR A 173 11.54 23.11 13.72
C TYR A 173 12.03 24.24 12.81
N ASP A 174 11.47 25.45 12.95
CA ASP A 174 11.72 26.60 12.05
C ASP A 174 12.61 27.70 12.65
N ARG A 175 13.25 27.44 13.79
CA ARG A 175 14.31 28.31 14.32
C ARG A 175 15.55 27.48 14.57
N GLY A 176 16.44 27.48 13.60
CA GLY A 176 17.77 26.90 13.72
C GLY A 176 18.53 27.57 14.86
N ASP A 177 18.93 26.77 15.84
CA ASP A 177 20.00 27.08 16.78
C ASP A 177 20.43 25.81 17.53
N ILE A 178 21.74 25.75 17.79
CA ILE A 178 22.50 25.03 18.84
C ILE A 178 22.78 23.51 18.74
N ASN A 179 23.99 23.23 18.24
CA ASN A 179 25.05 22.34 18.74
C ASN A 179 24.78 21.48 19.99
N PHE A 180 25.03 20.16 19.88
CA PHE A 180 25.39 19.33 21.02
C PHE A 180 26.68 18.55 20.78
N SER A 181 27.70 18.93 21.56
CA SER A 181 28.99 18.25 21.71
C SER A 181 28.86 16.96 22.53
N HIS A 182 29.83 16.08 22.29
CA HIS A 182 30.06 14.73 22.81
C HIS A 182 29.88 14.53 24.32
N LYS A 183 29.46 13.31 24.68
CA LYS A 183 30.22 12.47 25.61
C LYS A 183 30.05 10.97 25.32
N LYS A 184 31.10 10.38 24.75
CA LYS A 184 31.36 8.93 24.77
C LYS A 184 31.77 8.53 26.19
N THR A 185 31.29 7.39 26.66
CA THR A 185 31.84 6.69 27.82
C THR A 185 32.33 5.33 27.35
N ASP A 186 33.65 5.16 27.24
CA ASP A 186 34.28 3.85 27.13
C ASP A 186 35.00 3.52 28.43
N LYS A 187 34.77 2.28 28.89
CA LYS A 187 35.45 1.62 30.00
C LYS A 187 36.87 1.25 29.57
N GLY A 188 37.83 1.38 30.48
CA GLY A 188 39.20 0.92 30.27
C GLY A 188 39.93 0.78 31.60
N ASP A 189 40.72 -0.28 31.71
CA ASP A 189 41.03 -1.02 32.93
C ASP A 189 42.14 -0.42 33.82
N ARG A 190 42.22 -1.00 35.01
CA ARG A 190 43.12 -0.76 36.13
C ARG A 190 44.61 -0.81 35.75
N GLY A 191 45.37 0.06 36.42
CA GLY A 191 46.39 -0.42 37.35
C GLY A 191 47.86 -0.37 36.91
N HIS A 192 48.60 0.43 37.68
CA HIS A 192 49.91 0.15 38.29
C HIS A 192 51.22 0.67 37.68
N LYS A 193 51.85 1.50 38.54
CA LYS A 193 53.28 1.55 38.94
C LYS A 193 54.24 2.21 37.94
N PHE A 194 55.29 2.93 38.35
CA PHE A 194 55.74 3.65 39.55
C PHE A 194 57.17 4.10 39.15
N ASN A 195 57.53 5.38 39.34
CA ASN A 195 58.90 5.97 39.32
C ASN A 195 59.79 5.71 38.07
N LYS A 196 60.59 6.62 37.56
CA LYS A 196 61.27 7.80 38.07
C LYS A 196 61.67 8.65 36.85
#